data_AF-A0A016SV01-F1
#
_entry.id   AF-A0A016SV01-F1
#
_cell.length_a   1.000
_cell.length_b   1.000
_cell.length_c   1.000
_cell.angle_alpha   90.00
_cell.angle_beta   90.00
_cell.angle_gamma   90.00
#
_symmetry.space_group_name_H-M   'P 1'
#
loop_
_entity.id
_entity.type
_entity.pdbx_description
1 polymer ?
#
loop_
_entity_poly.entity_id
_entity_poly.type
_entity_poly.pdbx_seq_one_letter_code
_entity_poly.pdbx_strand_id
1 'polypeptide(L)' 'MDHRVPHELNAEQMLRRYQISSELLLRYENEPFLDRIVTCDEKWILYDNRKRSSQWLDKDEPSKKFPKKKL' A
#
# COMPACT_ATOMS: atom_id res chain seq x y z
N MET A 1 6.60 -5.27 11.04
CA MET A 1 5.69 -4.49 10.16
C MET A 1 6.21 -4.73 8.78
N ASP A 2 5.51 -5.54 8.00
CA ASP A 2 5.99 -5.96 6.69
C ASP A 2 5.98 -4.75 5.76
N HIS A 3 7.18 -4.20 5.57
CA HIS A 3 7.42 -3.23 4.53
C HIS A 3 7.36 -3.98 3.19
N ARG A 4 6.20 -3.91 2.52
CA ARG A 4 6.10 -4.36 1.13
C ARG A 4 6.86 -3.35 0.28
N VAL A 5 8.05 -3.74 -0.18
CA VAL A 5 8.80 -3.01 -1.21
C VAL A 5 8.12 -3.33 -2.54
N PRO A 6 7.64 -2.32 -3.31
CA PRO A 6 7.18 -2.54 -4.67
C PRO A 6 8.27 -3.20 -5.52
N HIS A 7 7.89 -4.13 -6.39
CA HIS A 7 8.86 -4.78 -7.28
C HIS A 7 9.50 -3.77 -8.25
N GLU A 8 10.81 -3.80 -8.36
CA GLU A 8 11.55 -3.06 -9.38
C GLU A 8 11.22 -3.62 -10.76
N LEU A 9 10.80 -2.75 -11.67
CA LEU A 9 10.36 -3.16 -12.99
C LEU A 9 11.52 -3.23 -13.97
N ASN A 10 11.48 -4.23 -14.84
CA ASN A 10 12.33 -4.24 -16.03
C ASN A 10 11.71 -3.39 -17.16
N ALA A 11 12.50 -3.13 -18.21
CA ALA A 11 12.07 -2.29 -19.33
C ALA A 11 10.80 -2.82 -20.04
N GLU A 12 10.64 -4.13 -20.18
CA GLU A 12 9.47 -4.73 -20.82
C GLU A 12 8.21 -4.53 -19.97
N GLN A 13 8.29 -4.74 -18.65
CA GLN A 13 7.20 -4.52 -17.72
C GLN A 13 6.77 -3.05 -17.69
N MET A 14 7.74 -2.12 -17.76
CA MET A 14 7.46 -0.69 -17.88
C MET A 14 6.72 -0.36 -19.17
N LEU A 15 7.22 -0.87 -20.31
CA LEU A 15 6.59 -0.63 -21.62
C LEU A 15 5.17 -1.18 -21.65
N ARG A 16 4.96 -2.41 -21.15
CA ARG A 16 3.64 -3.03 -21.09
C ARG A 16 2.66 -2.24 -20.23
N ARG A 17 3.10 -1.74 -19.07
CA ARG A 17 2.28 -0.87 -18.21
C ARG A 17 1.93 0.45 -18.89
N TYR A 18 2.87 1.05 -19.60
CA TYR A 18 2.64 2.28 -20.36
C TYR A 18 1.61 2.07 -21.48
N GLN A 19 1.74 0.99 -22.26
CA GLN A 19 0.82 0.65 -23.36
C GLN A 19 -0.60 0.44 -22.83
N ILE A 20 -0.78 -0.43 -21.84
CA ILE A 20 -2.10 -0.70 -21.24
C ILE A 20 -2.72 0.58 -20.67
N SER A 21 -1.93 1.41 -19.97
CA SER A 21 -2.45 2.65 -19.39
C SER A 21 -2.89 3.64 -20.47
N SER A 22 -2.12 3.75 -21.56
CA SER A 22 -2.46 4.61 -22.70
C SER A 22 -3.74 4.15 -23.41
N GLU A 23 -3.90 2.83 -23.61
CA GLU A 23 -5.11 2.26 -24.21
C GLU A 23 -6.35 2.48 -23.34
N LEU A 24 -6.23 2.29 -22.01
CA LEU A 24 -7.32 2.52 -21.08
C LEU A 24 -7.71 4.01 -21.00
N LEU A 25 -6.73 4.91 -21.09
CA LEU A 25 -6.99 6.35 -21.13
C LEU A 25 -7.75 6.73 -22.40
N LEU A 26 -7.29 6.25 -23.57
CA LEU A 26 -7.97 6.50 -24.84
C LEU A 26 -9.40 5.93 -24.81
N ARG A 27 -9.60 4.75 -24.23
CA ARG A 27 -10.95 4.19 -24.03
C ARG A 27 -11.80 5.11 -23.16
N TYR A 28 -11.26 5.61 -22.04
CA TYR A 28 -11.98 6.50 -21.13
C TYR A 28 -12.40 7.82 -21.79
N GLU A 29 -11.53 8.40 -22.61
CA GLU A 29 -11.83 9.63 -23.36
C GLU A 29 -12.94 9.42 -24.40
N ASN A 30 -12.98 8.25 -25.04
CA ASN A 30 -14.02 7.89 -26.02
C ASN A 30 -15.36 7.50 -25.36
N GLU A 31 -15.31 6.68 -24.31
CA GLU A 31 -16.48 6.24 -23.55
C GLU A 31 -16.08 6.09 -22.06
N PRO A 32 -16.52 7.00 -21.17
CA PRO A 32 -16.28 6.86 -19.74
C PRO A 32 -16.86 5.55 -19.21
N PHE A 33 -16.01 4.71 -18.61
CA PHE A 33 -16.38 3.36 -18.17
C PHE A 33 -16.10 3.09 -16.69
N LEU A 34 -15.59 4.09 -15.95
CA LEU A 34 -15.16 3.91 -14.55
C LEU A 34 -16.32 3.54 -13.62
N ASP A 35 -17.52 4.04 -13.87
CA ASP A 35 -18.75 3.74 -13.13
C ASP A 35 -19.18 2.27 -13.23
N ARG A 36 -18.71 1.55 -14.26
CA ARG A 36 -18.98 0.12 -14.49
C ARG A 36 -17.92 -0.80 -13.89
N ILE A 37 -16.81 -0.27 -13.37
CA ILE A 37 -15.71 -1.09 -12.85
C ILE A 37 -16.06 -1.60 -11.45
N VAL A 38 -16.04 -2.92 -11.30
CA VAL A 38 -16.03 -3.60 -9.99
C VAL A 38 -14.62 -4.13 -9.75
N THR A 39 -13.98 -3.70 -8.65
CA THR A 39 -12.64 -4.19 -8.23
C THR A 39 -12.73 -4.96 -6.93
N CYS A 40 -11.80 -5.88 -6.70
CA CYS A 40 -11.66 -6.65 -5.48
C CYS A 40 -10.18 -6.99 -5.27
N ASP A 41 -9.71 -7.00 -4.02
CA ASP A 41 -8.39 -7.47 -3.62
C ASP A 41 -8.43 -8.01 -2.18
N GLU A 42 -7.50 -8.91 -1.86
CA GLU A 42 -7.38 -9.49 -0.53
C GLU A 42 -6.32 -8.78 0.30
N LYS A 43 -6.64 -8.56 1.58
CA LYS A 43 -5.69 -7.98 2.53
C LYS A 43 -5.73 -8.75 3.84
N TRP A 44 -4.57 -9.18 4.30
CA TRP A 44 -4.41 -9.77 5.62
C TRP A 44 -4.75 -8.75 6.72
N ILE A 45 -5.69 -9.11 7.59
CA ILE A 45 -6.01 -8.37 8.81
C ILE A 45 -5.41 -9.13 9.99
N LEU A 46 -4.38 -8.53 10.61
CA LEU A 46 -3.70 -9.12 11.76
C LEU A 46 -4.52 -8.90 13.03
N TYR A 47 -4.55 -9.91 13.91
CA TYR A 47 -5.22 -9.83 15.22
C TYR A 47 -4.60 -8.76 16.13
N ASP A 48 -3.27 -8.63 16.12
CA ASP A 48 -2.52 -7.59 16.81
C ASP A 48 -1.73 -6.76 15.78
N ASN A 49 -2.26 -5.61 15.39
CA ASN A 49 -1.65 -4.68 14.44
C ASN A 49 -1.04 -3.44 15.14
N ARG A 50 -0.49 -3.61 16.35
CA ARG A 50 0.16 -2.50 17.07
C ARG A 50 1.36 -1.98 16.30
N LYS A 51 1.26 -0.74 15.84
CA LYS A 51 2.39 0.04 15.31
C LYS A 51 3.11 0.72 16.48
N ARG A 52 4.44 0.81 16.41
CA ARG A 52 5.19 1.72 17.29
C ARG A 52 4.65 3.13 17.02
N SER A 53 3.96 3.71 17.99
CA SER A 53 3.61 5.12 17.97
C SER A 53 4.85 5.94 18.30
N SER A 54 5.02 7.07 17.63
CA SER A 54 5.99 8.08 18.06
C SER A 54 5.65 8.51 19.50
N GLN A 55 6.67 8.67 20.33
CA GLN A 55 6.55 9.20 21.69
C GLN A 55 7.25 10.56 21.70
N TRP A 56 6.58 11.59 22.21
CA TRP A 56 7.23 12.84 22.58
C TRP A 56 7.91 12.60 23.92
N LEU A 57 9.22 12.83 23.97
CA LEU A 57 10.08 12.56 25.11
C LEU A 57 11.04 13.74 25.27
N ASP A 58 11.41 14.03 26.51
CA ASP A 58 12.53 14.95 26.77
C ASP A 58 13.86 14.33 26.33
N LYS A 59 14.90 15.16 26.16
CA LYS A 59 16.18 14.81 25.53
C LYS A 59 16.84 13.53 26.08
N ASP A 60 16.60 13.21 27.35
CA ASP A 60 17.19 12.06 28.05
C ASP A 60 16.13 11.13 28.66
N GLU A 61 14.84 11.29 28.32
CA GLU A 61 13.78 10.44 28.85
C GLU A 61 13.74 9.09 28.09
N PRO A 62 13.77 7.95 28.81
CA PRO A 62 13.71 6.65 28.16
C PRO A 62 12.32 6.38 27.58
N SER A 63 12.27 5.77 26.39
CA SER A 63 11.00 5.40 25.75
C SER A 63 10.19 4.41 26.59
N LYS A 64 8.88 4.63 26.69
CA LYS A 64 7.95 3.72 27.36
C LYS A 64 7.82 2.42 26.56
N LYS A 65 8.09 1.28 27.20
CA LYS A 65 7.88 -0.05 26.62
C LYS A 65 6.40 -0.43 26.77
N PHE A 66 5.73 -0.74 25.67
CA PHE A 66 4.40 -1.34 25.70
C PHE A 66 4.55 -2.87 25.64
N PRO A 67 4.46 -3.58 26.78
CA PRO A 67 4.58 -5.04 26.77
C PRO A 67 3.52 -5.66 25.87
N LYS A 68 3.85 -6.80 25.23
CA LYS A 68 2.80 -7.58 24.56
C LYS A 68 1.83 -8.09 25.62
N LYS A 69 0.52 -7.89 25.44
CA LYS A 69 -0.47 -8.59 26.25
C LYS A 69 -0.23 -10.09 26.03
N LYS A 70 -0.16 -10.85 27.12
CA LYS A 70 -0.15 -12.32 27.03
C LYS A 70 -1.56 -12.73 26.56
N LEU A 71 -1.60 -13.63 25.58
CA LEU A 71 -2.83 -14.33 25.19
C LEU A 71 -3.33 -15.16 26.37
#